data_AF-A0A4Q3JVF9-F1
#
_entry.id   AF-A0A4Q3JVF9-F1
#
_cell.length_a   1.000
_cell.length_b   1.000
_cell.length_c   1.000
_cell.angle_alpha   90.00
_cell.angle_beta   90.00
_cell.angle_gamma   90.00
#
_symmetry.space_group_name_H-M   'P 1'
#
loop_
_entity.id
_entity.type
_entity.pdbx_description
1 polymer ?
#
loop_
_entity_poly.entity_id
_entity_poly.type
_entity_poly.pdbx_seq_one_letter_code
_entity_poly.pdbx_strand_id
1 'polypeptide(L)'
;MTSPPSGPRSGEPDAPAAAPGEAGGGAGEVSQLTNPLGGNTLWLTQTPSLSLWRGEVGLGDWLRLEGRDGFVLELPLDRAQAAVEPLRVGRLKAGMPLAPNLQSELFVSSQAARLRHDGVRWWLERRRECHEQVPTVVGARALGPGEEAPLVHGTFVQVGRARGTLVDRRYAVRSVPAGAVDEATGLLGRVGFEQEVAGAVGLGRRGSLIVLVAPAHATSAPDGYSPWVRATMALHARWPRLPVLHQEGLTALLASDESGVASELAGQAGQVVRASGVSGFAVGHWPLGDDGARELELALYAAQSALAAGSVEAPLSLRRGLAAGRRRQRHAPRH
;
A
#
# COMPACT_ATOMS: atom_id res chain seq x y z
N MET A 1 33.42 -51.23 63.76
CA MET A 1 33.52 -49.94 64.47
C MET A 1 33.79 -48.86 63.45
N THR A 2 33.02 -47.77 63.55
CA THR A 2 33.30 -46.36 63.14
C THR A 2 33.55 -46.00 61.66
N SER A 3 32.58 -45.24 61.12
CA SER A 3 32.51 -44.40 59.91
C SER A 3 33.41 -43.13 59.98
N PRO A 4 33.27 -42.08 59.10
CA PRO A 4 33.54 -41.91 57.65
C PRO A 4 34.43 -40.65 57.37
N PRO A 5 34.45 -40.05 56.15
CA PRO A 5 33.62 -38.83 55.88
C PRO A 5 33.01 -38.79 54.46
N SER A 6 31.73 -38.45 54.24
CA SER A 6 31.06 -37.11 54.14
C SER A 6 31.03 -36.50 52.74
N GLY A 7 29.83 -36.29 52.18
CA GLY A 7 29.56 -35.50 50.96
C GLY A 7 28.16 -35.76 50.33
N PRO A 8 27.17 -34.85 50.44
CA PRO A 8 25.76 -35.02 50.05
C PRO A 8 25.46 -34.52 48.61
N ARG A 9 24.60 -35.13 47.78
CA ARG A 9 23.13 -35.40 47.78
C ARG A 9 22.24 -34.26 47.24
N SER A 10 21.58 -34.58 46.13
CA SER A 10 20.43 -33.92 45.49
C SER A 10 19.10 -34.29 46.16
N GLY A 11 18.13 -33.38 46.16
CA GLY A 11 16.76 -33.63 46.59
C GLY A 11 15.80 -32.54 46.07
N GLU A 12 14.78 -32.99 45.35
CA GLU A 12 13.55 -32.32 44.92
C GLU A 12 12.69 -31.90 46.14
N PRO A 13 11.75 -30.95 45.99
CA PRO A 13 10.35 -31.32 46.29
C PRO A 13 9.25 -30.57 45.50
N ASP A 14 8.18 -31.34 45.25
CA ASP A 14 6.73 -31.11 45.34
C ASP A 14 6.06 -29.74 45.05
N ALA A 15 4.91 -29.86 44.36
CA ALA A 15 3.91 -28.82 44.08
C ALA A 15 3.11 -28.36 45.32
N PRO A 16 2.52 -27.14 45.33
CA PRO A 16 1.64 -26.72 46.41
C PRO A 16 0.14 -26.63 46.04
N ALA A 17 -0.68 -26.85 47.06
CA ALA A 17 -2.14 -26.75 47.13
C ALA A 17 -2.65 -25.33 47.46
N ALA A 18 -3.98 -25.17 47.50
CA ALA A 18 -4.76 -23.92 47.40
C ALA A 18 -5.12 -23.16 48.71
N ALA A 19 -5.53 -21.88 48.50
CA ALA A 19 -6.45 -20.96 49.23
C ALA A 19 -5.92 -20.19 50.48
N PRO A 20 -6.54 -19.06 50.96
CA PRO A 20 -7.80 -18.34 50.57
C PRO A 20 -7.74 -16.75 50.54
N GLY A 21 -8.82 -16.08 50.09
CA GLY A 21 -9.40 -14.87 50.75
C GLY A 21 -9.12 -13.41 50.29
N GLU A 22 -10.16 -12.80 49.69
CA GLU A 22 -10.70 -11.40 49.82
C GLU A 22 -9.98 -10.10 49.34
N ALA A 23 -10.74 -9.39 48.47
CA ALA A 23 -11.06 -7.94 48.39
C ALA A 23 -9.98 -6.85 48.26
N GLY A 24 -10.03 -6.11 47.14
CA GLY A 24 -9.47 -4.76 47.01
C GLY A 24 -9.43 -4.28 45.55
N GLY A 25 -10.24 -3.27 45.21
CA GLY A 25 -10.33 -2.71 43.85
C GLY A 25 -9.20 -1.77 43.45
N GLY A 26 -9.10 -1.45 42.16
CA GLY A 26 -8.28 -0.33 41.68
C GLY A 26 -7.67 -0.52 40.29
N ALA A 27 -8.27 0.18 39.32
CA ALA A 27 -7.73 0.71 38.06
C ALA A 27 -6.38 0.21 37.49
N GLY A 28 -6.51 -0.44 36.33
CA GLY A 28 -5.68 -0.37 35.12
C GLY A 28 -4.29 0.27 35.14
N GLU A 29 -3.29 -0.56 34.83
CA GLU A 29 -2.13 -0.18 34.04
C GLU A 29 -1.75 -1.35 33.12
N VAL A 30 -1.98 -1.19 31.82
CA VAL A 30 -1.60 -2.16 30.79
C VAL A 30 -0.14 -1.93 30.45
N SER A 31 0.73 -2.78 30.98
CA SER A 31 2.12 -2.89 30.53
C SER A 31 2.35 -4.33 30.09
N GLN A 32 2.23 -4.59 28.79
CA GLN A 32 2.59 -5.88 28.19
C GLN A 32 3.40 -5.67 26.89
N LEU A 33 4.71 -5.62 27.09
CA LEU A 33 5.75 -6.42 26.44
C LEU A 33 5.59 -6.67 24.92
N THR A 34 6.36 -5.92 24.14
CA THR A 34 6.83 -6.33 22.82
C THR A 34 8.16 -7.05 22.97
N ASN A 35 8.21 -8.31 22.55
CA ASN A 35 9.47 -9.03 22.34
C ASN A 35 9.35 -9.81 21.02
N PRO A 36 10.15 -9.52 19.98
CA PRO A 36 10.09 -10.25 18.71
C PRO A 36 11.14 -11.36 18.73
N LEU A 37 10.72 -12.61 18.91
CA LEU A 37 11.60 -13.78 18.73
C LEU A 37 10.96 -14.74 17.74
N GLY A 38 11.71 -15.02 16.66
CA GLY A 38 11.56 -16.22 15.84
C GLY A 38 10.60 -16.08 14.66
N GLY A 39 11.14 -16.17 13.46
CA GLY A 39 10.37 -16.39 12.25
C GLY A 39 9.59 -17.70 12.37
N ASN A 40 8.28 -17.59 12.55
CA ASN A 40 7.32 -18.63 12.27
C ASN A 40 6.32 -18.03 11.28
N THR A 41 6.20 -18.67 10.12
CA THR A 41 5.18 -18.43 9.11
C THR A 41 3.81 -18.54 9.78
N LEU A 42 3.25 -17.39 10.15
CA LEU A 42 1.93 -17.33 10.73
C LEU A 42 0.93 -17.48 9.58
N TRP A 43 0.49 -18.71 9.35
CA TRP A 43 -0.72 -18.96 8.56
C TRP A 43 -1.89 -18.35 9.35
N LEU A 44 -2.23 -17.11 9.04
CA LEU A 44 -3.39 -16.41 9.59
C LEU A 44 -4.67 -17.12 9.13
N THR A 45 -5.11 -18.14 9.88
CA THR A 45 -6.46 -18.74 9.78
C THR A 45 -7.51 -17.93 10.53
N GLN A 46 -7.19 -16.71 10.92
CA GLN A 46 -8.14 -15.67 11.25
C GLN A 46 -7.72 -14.48 10.42
N THR A 47 -8.63 -13.90 9.64
CA THR A 47 -8.41 -12.60 9.01
C THR A 47 -8.70 -11.56 10.09
N PRO A 48 -7.72 -11.06 10.87
CA PRO A 48 -7.98 -9.81 11.56
C PRO A 48 -8.14 -8.79 10.43
N SER A 49 -9.33 -8.21 10.37
CA SER A 49 -9.77 -7.11 9.54
C SER A 49 -8.95 -5.85 9.81
N LEU A 50 -7.64 -5.94 9.57
CA LEU A 50 -6.71 -4.84 9.68
C LEU A 50 -6.68 -4.16 8.33
N SER A 51 -7.09 -2.89 8.33
CA SER A 51 -6.88 -2.01 7.19
C SER A 51 -5.39 -2.04 6.83
N LEU A 52 -5.11 -2.39 5.59
CA LEU A 52 -3.80 -2.23 4.96
C LEU A 52 -3.48 -0.75 4.81
N TRP A 53 -4.48 0.12 4.61
CA TRP A 53 -4.28 1.52 4.27
C TRP A 53 -4.31 2.46 5.49
N ARG A 54 -3.19 3.11 5.79
CA ARG A 54 -3.09 4.16 6.82
C ARG A 54 -3.40 5.55 6.27
N GLY A 55 -3.13 5.79 4.99
CA GLY A 55 -3.22 7.14 4.41
C GLY A 55 -2.27 8.15 5.08
N GLU A 56 -1.20 7.67 5.72
CA GLU A 56 -0.14 8.52 6.27
C GLU A 56 0.64 9.14 5.11
N VAL A 57 0.31 10.40 4.79
CA VAL A 57 0.99 11.18 3.76
C VAL A 57 1.83 12.26 4.45
N GLY A 58 3.15 12.25 4.18
CA GLY A 58 4.10 13.22 4.74
C GLY A 58 5.04 12.65 5.81
N LEU A 59 4.86 11.40 6.22
CA LEU A 59 5.86 10.68 7.00
C LEU A 59 6.87 9.99 6.07
N GLY A 60 8.13 9.89 6.50
CA GLY A 60 9.21 9.33 5.68
C GLY A 60 9.04 7.84 5.43
N ASP A 61 9.11 7.43 4.16
CA ASP A 61 9.16 6.02 3.77
C ASP A 61 10.51 5.42 4.14
N TRP A 62 10.63 4.10 4.09
CA TRP A 62 11.89 3.44 4.42
C TRP A 62 12.35 2.52 3.30
N LEU A 63 13.65 2.53 3.05
CA LEU A 63 14.32 1.43 2.38
C LEU A 63 14.88 0.49 3.45
N ARG A 64 14.25 -0.67 3.62
CA ARG A 64 14.66 -1.66 4.60
C ARG A 64 15.64 -2.62 3.94
N LEU A 65 16.90 -2.57 4.35
CA LEU A 65 17.96 -3.45 3.87
C LEU A 65 18.21 -4.59 4.85
N GLU A 66 18.52 -5.76 4.31
CA GLU A 66 18.84 -6.98 5.05
C GLU A 66 20.29 -7.37 4.76
N GLY A 67 21.09 -7.46 5.83
CA GLY A 67 22.46 -7.96 5.83
C GLY A 67 22.53 -9.48 5.77
N ARG A 68 23.72 -10.02 5.46
CA ARG A 68 23.95 -11.47 5.32
C ARG A 68 23.77 -12.24 6.64
N ASP A 69 24.09 -11.61 7.74
CA ASP A 69 23.97 -12.08 9.12
C ASP A 69 22.58 -11.85 9.72
N GLY A 70 21.62 -11.38 8.92
CA GLY A 70 20.26 -11.11 9.36
C GLY A 70 20.09 -9.75 10.05
N PHE A 71 21.11 -8.88 10.10
CA PHE A 71 20.89 -7.52 10.56
C PHE A 71 19.94 -6.78 9.61
N VAL A 72 19.12 -5.91 10.17
CA VAL A 72 18.18 -5.07 9.42
C VAL A 72 18.61 -3.62 9.58
N LEU A 73 18.73 -2.93 8.44
CA LEU A 73 19.02 -1.50 8.39
C LEU A 73 17.84 -0.79 7.72
N GLU A 74 17.16 0.10 8.46
CA GLU A 74 16.08 0.92 7.92
C GLU A 74 16.62 2.30 7.55
N LEU A 75 16.66 2.59 6.24
CA LEU A 75 17.14 3.88 5.72
C LEU A 75 15.94 4.79 5.44
N PRO A 76 15.79 5.91 6.16
CA PRO A 76 14.70 6.83 5.94
C PRO A 76 14.81 7.56 4.61
N LEU A 77 13.71 7.57 3.86
CA LEU A 77 13.56 8.26 2.59
C LEU A 77 12.84 9.58 2.84
N ASP A 78 13.57 10.67 2.67
CA ASP A 78 13.04 12.02 2.81
C ASP A 78 12.41 12.48 1.48
N ARG A 79 11.07 12.53 1.45
CA ARG A 79 10.30 13.00 0.30
C ARG A 79 10.53 14.48 0.00
N ALA A 80 10.73 15.32 1.02
CA ALA A 80 10.95 16.75 0.85
C ALA A 80 12.31 16.99 0.19
N GLN A 81 13.34 16.24 0.61
CA GLN A 81 14.64 16.26 -0.05
C GLN A 81 14.55 15.73 -1.50
N ALA A 82 13.85 14.60 -1.69
CA ALA A 82 13.68 13.99 -3.02
C ALA A 82 12.92 14.87 -4.03
N ALA A 83 12.12 15.82 -3.54
CA ALA A 83 11.43 16.82 -4.36
C ALA A 83 12.38 17.89 -4.92
N VAL A 84 13.51 18.13 -4.26
CA VAL A 84 14.54 19.08 -4.71
C VAL A 84 15.59 18.40 -5.58
N GLU A 85 16.11 17.26 -5.13
CA GLU A 85 17.08 16.45 -5.87
C GLU A 85 16.92 14.96 -5.58
N PRO A 86 17.18 14.06 -6.56
CA PRO A 86 17.17 12.62 -6.30
C PRO A 86 18.15 12.23 -5.18
N LEU A 87 17.69 11.38 -4.26
CA LEU A 87 18.50 10.88 -3.15
C LEU A 87 19.60 9.96 -3.70
N ARG A 88 20.85 10.28 -3.38
CA ARG A 88 22.01 9.47 -3.77
C ARG A 88 22.16 8.28 -2.82
N VAL A 89 22.28 7.08 -3.39
CA VAL A 89 22.45 5.82 -2.66
C VAL A 89 23.86 5.30 -2.87
N GLY A 90 24.58 5.02 -1.78
CA GLY A 90 25.93 4.47 -1.90
C GLY A 90 26.68 4.37 -0.58
N ARG A 91 27.89 3.82 -0.65
CA ARG A 91 28.81 3.74 0.49
C ARG A 91 29.39 5.12 0.82
N LEU A 92 29.56 5.41 2.11
CA LEU A 92 30.34 6.57 2.49
C LEU A 92 31.81 6.35 2.07
N LYS A 93 32.38 7.33 1.37
CA LYS A 93 33.80 7.33 0.98
C LYS A 93 34.39 8.70 1.31
N ALA A 94 35.40 8.70 2.18
CA ALA A 94 36.10 9.92 2.58
C ALA A 94 36.70 10.64 1.36
N GLY A 95 36.62 11.97 1.35
CA GLY A 95 37.16 12.81 0.28
C GLY A 95 36.31 12.91 -0.99
N MET A 96 35.07 12.38 -1.00
CA MET A 96 34.15 12.60 -2.11
C MET A 96 33.49 13.98 -2.03
N PRO A 97 33.34 14.71 -3.15
CA PRO A 97 32.77 16.06 -3.16
C PRO A 97 31.27 16.09 -2.81
N LEU A 98 30.56 14.98 -3.03
CA LEU A 98 29.14 14.83 -2.71
C LEU A 98 28.93 13.48 -2.03
N ALA A 99 28.58 13.51 -0.74
CA ALA A 99 28.25 12.31 0.02
C ALA A 99 26.88 11.73 -0.45
N PRO A 100 26.68 10.40 -0.35
CA PRO A 100 25.36 9.82 -0.56
C PRO A 100 24.38 10.35 0.49
N ASN A 101 23.12 10.56 0.13
CA ASN A 101 22.06 10.89 1.09
C ASN A 101 21.71 9.65 1.92
N LEU A 102 21.72 8.48 1.28
CA LEU A 102 21.46 7.18 1.91
C LEU A 102 22.75 6.36 1.94
N GLN A 103 23.31 6.21 3.13
CA GLN A 103 24.64 5.64 3.35
C GLN A 103 24.56 4.31 4.08
N SER A 104 25.34 3.33 3.60
CA SER A 104 25.51 2.05 4.27
C SER A 104 26.78 1.35 3.77
N GLU A 105 27.44 0.61 4.66
CA GLU A 105 28.54 -0.31 4.30
C GLU A 105 28.05 -1.52 3.47
N LEU A 106 26.73 -1.76 3.42
CA LEU A 106 26.15 -2.78 2.54
C LEU A 106 26.27 -2.42 1.06
N PHE A 107 26.40 -1.13 0.75
CA PHE A 107 26.58 -0.69 -0.63
C PHE A 107 28.03 -0.88 -1.04
N VAL A 108 28.22 -1.45 -2.23
CA VAL A 108 29.56 -1.76 -2.75
C VAL A 108 30.24 -0.50 -3.29
N SER A 109 29.45 0.38 -3.93
CA SER A 109 29.93 1.64 -4.54
C SER A 109 29.42 2.87 -3.80
N SER A 110 30.25 3.93 -3.80
CA SER A 110 29.88 5.26 -3.29
C SER A 110 28.84 6.01 -4.12
N GLN A 111 28.60 5.57 -5.37
CA GLN A 111 27.64 6.17 -6.29
C GLN A 111 26.81 5.10 -6.99
N ALA A 112 26.17 4.22 -6.21
CA ALA A 112 25.52 3.02 -6.73
C ALA A 112 24.21 3.32 -7.49
N ALA A 113 23.32 4.12 -6.90
CA ALA A 113 21.99 4.38 -7.44
C ALA A 113 21.46 5.76 -7.05
N ARG A 114 20.32 6.15 -7.62
CA ARG A 114 19.53 7.33 -7.22
C ARG A 114 18.09 6.93 -6.94
N LEU A 115 17.47 7.58 -5.96
CA LEU A 115 16.06 7.46 -5.65
C LEU A 115 15.35 8.79 -5.92
N ARG A 116 14.35 8.76 -6.79
CA ARG A 116 13.48 9.90 -7.09
C ARG A 116 12.07 9.60 -6.55
N HIS A 117 11.37 10.61 -6.08
CA HIS A 117 9.95 10.51 -5.76
C HIS A 117 9.15 11.38 -6.74
N ASP A 118 8.07 10.85 -7.30
CA ASP A 118 7.24 11.57 -8.30
C ASP A 118 5.96 12.19 -7.73
N GLY A 119 5.81 12.15 -6.40
CA GLY A 119 4.63 12.61 -5.68
C GLY A 119 3.78 11.46 -5.16
N VAL A 120 3.91 10.24 -5.73
CA VAL A 120 3.14 9.07 -5.30
C VAL A 120 4.02 7.85 -5.06
N ARG A 121 5.07 7.63 -5.86
CA ARG A 121 5.96 6.47 -5.72
C ARG A 121 7.43 6.84 -5.83
N TRP A 122 8.26 5.95 -5.32
CA TRP A 122 9.70 6.01 -5.47
C TRP A 122 10.12 5.36 -6.77
N TRP A 123 11.23 5.83 -7.32
CA TRP A 123 11.88 5.30 -8.51
C TRP A 123 13.34 5.08 -8.21
N LEU A 124 13.85 3.89 -8.54
CA LEU A 124 15.27 3.57 -8.41
C LEU A 124 15.92 3.62 -9.78
N GLU A 125 16.90 4.51 -9.93
CA GLU A 125 17.75 4.63 -11.11
C GLU A 125 19.12 4.02 -10.81
N ARG A 126 19.61 3.14 -11.70
CA ARG A 126 21.01 2.72 -11.67
C ARG A 126 21.86 3.82 -12.31
N ARG A 127 22.83 4.37 -11.57
CA ARG A 127 23.67 5.44 -12.11
C ARG A 127 24.60 4.97 -13.23
N ARG A 128 24.80 5.84 -14.23
CA ARG A 128 25.76 5.62 -15.33
C ARG A 128 27.21 5.70 -14.89
N GLU A 129 27.51 6.57 -13.93
CA GLU A 129 28.87 6.86 -13.47
C GLU A 129 29.39 5.85 -12.44
N CYS A 130 28.66 4.76 -12.21
CA CYS A 130 29.09 3.73 -11.28
C CYS A 130 30.28 2.97 -11.89
N HIS A 131 31.49 3.31 -11.45
CA HIS A 131 32.76 2.72 -11.91
C HIS A 131 32.86 1.20 -11.63
N GLU A 132 32.13 0.73 -10.62
CA GLU A 132 31.98 -0.68 -10.32
C GLU A 132 30.70 -1.18 -10.99
N GLN A 133 30.73 -2.34 -11.65
CA GLN A 133 29.52 -2.96 -12.20
C GLN A 133 28.62 -3.45 -11.05
N VAL A 134 27.91 -2.52 -10.41
CA VAL A 134 27.01 -2.81 -9.30
C VAL A 134 25.68 -3.29 -9.87
N PRO A 135 25.32 -4.58 -9.69
CA PRO A 135 24.02 -5.07 -10.12
C PRO A 135 22.93 -4.32 -9.37
N THR A 136 21.99 -3.74 -10.11
CA THR A 136 20.80 -3.08 -9.54
C THR A 136 19.57 -3.82 -10.04
N VAL A 137 18.75 -4.31 -9.13
CA VAL A 137 17.55 -5.11 -9.44
C VAL A 137 16.36 -4.54 -8.69
N VAL A 138 15.23 -4.45 -9.37
CA VAL A 138 13.92 -4.06 -8.81
C VAL A 138 12.91 -5.14 -9.17
N GLY A 139 12.31 -5.78 -8.16
CA GLY A 139 11.52 -6.98 -8.34
C GLY A 139 12.34 -8.06 -9.04
N ALA A 140 11.87 -8.51 -10.21
CA ALA A 140 12.57 -9.46 -11.07
C ALA A 140 13.44 -8.80 -12.16
N ARG A 141 13.42 -7.46 -12.27
CA ARG A 141 14.07 -6.74 -13.37
C ARG A 141 15.45 -6.21 -12.97
N ALA A 142 16.48 -6.62 -13.70
CA ALA A 142 17.80 -6.00 -13.62
C ALA A 142 17.82 -4.69 -14.42
N LEU A 143 18.43 -3.64 -13.86
CA LEU A 143 18.51 -2.31 -14.48
C LEU A 143 19.86 -2.11 -15.18
N GLY A 144 19.80 -1.66 -16.43
CA GLY A 144 20.94 -1.12 -17.18
C GLY A 144 21.44 0.22 -16.63
N PRO A 145 22.64 0.69 -17.03
CA PRO A 145 23.14 2.01 -16.63
C PRO A 145 22.23 3.13 -17.13
N GLY A 146 21.73 3.97 -16.22
CA GLY A 146 20.75 5.04 -16.49
C GLY A 146 19.32 4.55 -16.67
N GLU A 147 19.04 3.26 -16.47
CA GLU A 147 17.67 2.78 -16.41
C GLU A 147 17.09 2.99 -15.02
N GLU A 148 15.80 3.31 -14.99
CA GLU A 148 15.00 3.39 -13.77
C GLU A 148 13.84 2.40 -13.77
N ALA A 149 13.42 2.03 -12.56
CA ALA A 149 12.20 1.26 -12.33
C ALA A 149 11.47 1.75 -11.08
N PRO A 150 10.13 1.66 -11.08
CA PRO A 150 9.33 2.08 -9.94
C PRO A 150 9.51 1.12 -8.76
N LEU A 151 9.49 1.68 -7.56
CA LEU A 151 9.43 0.98 -6.30
C LEU A 151 8.05 1.21 -5.68
N VAL A 152 7.33 0.13 -5.42
CA VAL A 152 6.08 0.16 -4.66
C VAL A 152 6.25 -0.60 -3.35
N HIS A 153 5.29 -0.50 -2.45
CA HIS A 153 5.38 -1.15 -1.15
C HIS A 153 5.64 -2.65 -1.30
N GLY A 154 6.65 -3.17 -0.58
CA GLY A 154 7.03 -4.58 -0.63
C GLY A 154 7.86 -4.98 -1.85
N THR A 155 8.12 -4.08 -2.81
CA THR A 155 8.99 -4.37 -3.95
C THR A 155 10.40 -4.72 -3.45
N PHE A 156 10.89 -5.88 -3.88
CA PHE A 156 12.27 -6.28 -3.65
C PHE A 156 13.23 -5.35 -4.39
N VAL A 157 14.31 -4.95 -3.72
CA VAL A 157 15.41 -4.22 -4.33
C VAL A 157 16.73 -4.88 -4.02
N GLN A 158 17.64 -4.82 -4.98
CA GLN A 158 19.04 -5.15 -4.79
C GLN A 158 19.91 -4.05 -5.38
N VAL A 159 20.89 -3.58 -4.61
CA VAL A 159 21.93 -2.64 -5.05
C VAL A 159 23.28 -3.21 -4.63
N GLY A 160 23.96 -3.87 -5.57
CA GLY A 160 25.17 -4.62 -5.30
C GLY A 160 24.88 -5.83 -4.41
N ARG A 161 25.41 -5.80 -3.18
CA ARG A 161 25.19 -6.82 -2.16
C ARG A 161 24.06 -6.47 -1.20
N ALA A 162 23.66 -5.19 -1.14
CA ALA A 162 22.52 -4.75 -0.36
C ALA A 162 21.23 -5.30 -0.99
N ARG A 163 20.42 -5.98 -0.18
CA ARG A 163 19.10 -6.49 -0.56
C ARG A 163 18.08 -5.90 0.40
N GLY A 164 16.86 -5.66 -0.07
CA GLY A 164 15.86 -5.05 0.79
C GLY A 164 14.50 -4.92 0.15
N THR A 165 13.62 -4.20 0.84
CA THR A 165 12.27 -3.89 0.39
C THR A 165 11.93 -2.42 0.67
N LEU A 166 11.13 -1.83 -0.22
CA LEU A 166 10.54 -0.52 0.04
C LEU A 166 9.37 -0.69 1.02
N VAL A 167 9.37 0.12 2.09
CA VAL A 167 8.26 0.24 3.03
C VAL A 167 7.65 1.62 2.88
N ASP A 168 6.54 1.66 2.15
CA ASP A 168 5.69 2.85 2.02
C ASP A 168 4.74 2.94 3.22
N ARG A 169 4.74 4.09 3.91
CA ARG A 169 3.95 4.31 5.13
C ARG A 169 2.46 4.49 4.91
N ARG A 170 2.02 4.65 3.67
CA ARG A 170 0.59 4.52 3.36
C ARG A 170 0.05 3.15 3.74
N TYR A 171 0.91 2.14 3.86
CA TYR A 171 0.53 0.78 4.23
C TYR A 171 0.86 0.45 5.69
N ALA A 172 -0.06 -0.21 6.37
CA ALA A 172 0.03 -0.50 7.80
C ALA A 172 0.90 -1.70 8.14
N VAL A 173 1.02 -2.61 7.20
CA VAL A 173 1.78 -3.84 7.31
C VAL A 173 3.09 -3.68 6.56
N ARG A 174 4.16 -4.33 7.03
CA ARG A 174 5.48 -4.32 6.35
C ARG A 174 5.52 -5.23 5.12
N SER A 175 4.49 -6.06 4.96
CA SER A 175 4.32 -7.01 3.86
C SER A 175 2.86 -7.02 3.48
N VAL A 176 2.58 -6.83 2.20
CA VAL A 176 1.22 -6.87 1.63
C VAL A 176 1.06 -8.10 0.74
N PRO A 177 -0.17 -8.64 0.59
CA PRO A 177 -0.43 -9.71 -0.37
C PRO A 177 -0.03 -9.33 -1.80
N ALA A 178 0.26 -10.32 -2.63
CA ALA A 178 0.49 -10.09 -4.05
C ALA A 178 -0.75 -9.43 -4.71
N GLY A 179 -0.52 -8.41 -5.54
CA GLY A 179 -1.59 -7.65 -6.18
C GLY A 179 -2.34 -6.69 -5.25
N ALA A 180 -1.92 -6.53 -3.99
CA ALA A 180 -2.49 -5.54 -3.09
C ALA A 180 -2.08 -4.10 -3.45
N VAL A 181 -0.97 -3.95 -4.16
CA VAL A 181 -0.43 -2.67 -4.61
C VAL A 181 -0.25 -2.71 -6.11
N ASP A 182 -0.81 -1.74 -6.79
CA ASP A 182 -0.67 -1.58 -8.22
C ASP A 182 0.71 -1.02 -8.55
N GLU A 183 1.45 -1.69 -9.43
CA GLU A 183 2.82 -1.27 -9.76
C GLU A 183 2.85 0.08 -10.47
N ALA A 184 1.83 0.39 -11.29
CA ALA A 184 1.79 1.61 -12.10
C ALA A 184 1.60 2.88 -11.26
N THR A 185 0.88 2.79 -10.14
CA THR A 185 0.55 3.93 -9.28
C THR A 185 1.18 3.88 -7.90
N GLY A 186 1.56 2.70 -7.41
CA GLY A 186 1.90 2.48 -5.99
C GLY A 186 0.71 2.63 -5.04
N LEU A 187 -0.52 2.70 -5.57
CA LEU A 187 -1.76 2.74 -4.81
C LEU A 187 -2.35 1.33 -4.67
N LEU A 188 -3.54 1.20 -4.07
CA LEU A 188 -4.14 -0.12 -3.89
C LEU A 188 -4.44 -0.74 -5.26
N GLY A 189 -3.97 -1.98 -5.44
CA GLY A 189 -4.48 -2.86 -6.47
C GLY A 189 -5.82 -3.46 -6.04
N ARG A 190 -6.40 -4.28 -6.92
CA ARG A 190 -7.70 -4.91 -6.71
C ARG A 190 -7.82 -5.60 -5.35
N VAL A 191 -6.86 -6.49 -5.04
CA VAL A 191 -6.86 -7.30 -3.82
C VAL A 191 -6.77 -6.42 -2.57
N GLY A 192 -5.93 -5.40 -2.61
CA GLY A 192 -5.72 -4.51 -1.47
C GLY A 192 -6.96 -3.67 -1.19
N PHE A 193 -7.61 -3.17 -2.25
CA PHE A 193 -8.83 -2.40 -2.11
C PHE A 193 -10.02 -3.25 -1.64
N GLU A 194 -10.15 -4.49 -2.11
CA GLU A 194 -11.15 -5.43 -1.59
C GLU A 194 -11.01 -5.65 -0.08
N GLN A 195 -9.78 -5.77 0.42
CA GLN A 195 -9.52 -5.87 1.85
C GLN A 195 -9.92 -4.61 2.61
N GLU A 196 -9.70 -3.42 2.05
CA GLU A 196 -10.17 -2.17 2.65
C GLU A 196 -11.69 -2.08 2.73
N VAL A 197 -12.38 -2.47 1.65
CA VAL A 197 -13.85 -2.47 1.61
C VAL A 197 -14.40 -3.50 2.60
N ALA A 198 -13.85 -4.72 2.62
CA ALA A 198 -14.24 -5.75 3.56
C ALA A 198 -13.97 -5.33 5.02
N GLY A 199 -12.83 -4.68 5.28
CA GLY A 199 -12.48 -4.14 6.59
C GLY A 199 -13.44 -3.04 7.04
N ALA A 200 -13.82 -2.12 6.15
CA ALA A 200 -14.79 -1.08 6.45
C ALA A 200 -16.17 -1.66 6.81
N VAL A 201 -16.66 -2.61 6.00
CA VAL A 201 -17.94 -3.29 6.24
C VAL A 201 -17.91 -4.13 7.52
N GLY A 202 -16.84 -4.90 7.74
CA GLY A 202 -16.67 -5.74 8.93
C GLY A 202 -16.58 -4.94 10.23
N LEU A 203 -16.13 -3.69 10.18
CA LEU A 203 -16.14 -2.74 11.30
C LEU A 203 -17.47 -1.99 11.44
N GLY A 204 -18.49 -2.31 10.63
CA GLY A 204 -19.78 -1.62 10.62
C GLY A 204 -19.70 -0.16 10.19
N ARG A 205 -18.63 0.24 9.50
CA ARG A 205 -18.46 1.62 9.03
C ARG A 205 -19.40 1.86 7.85
N ARG A 206 -20.18 2.93 7.94
CA ARG A 206 -20.93 3.43 6.80
C ARG A 206 -19.94 4.08 5.82
N GLY A 207 -20.15 3.84 4.53
CA GLY A 207 -19.30 4.40 3.49
C GLY A 207 -19.94 4.35 2.11
N SER A 208 -19.26 4.97 1.15
CA SER A 208 -19.61 4.87 -0.26
C SER A 208 -18.36 4.64 -1.09
N LEU A 209 -18.49 3.84 -2.13
CA LEU A 209 -17.51 3.74 -3.21
C LEU A 209 -17.77 4.87 -4.19
N ILE A 210 -16.75 5.64 -4.52
CA ILE A 210 -16.74 6.51 -5.69
C ILE A 210 -16.05 5.73 -6.79
N VAL A 211 -16.74 5.47 -7.90
CA VAL A 211 -16.24 4.61 -8.98
C VAL A 211 -16.15 5.45 -10.26
N LEU A 212 -14.98 5.44 -10.87
CA LEU A 212 -14.69 6.07 -12.15
C LEU A 212 -14.19 5.01 -13.12
N VAL A 213 -14.78 4.96 -14.31
CA VAL A 213 -14.38 4.02 -15.37
C VAL A 213 -14.19 4.77 -16.68
N ALA A 214 -13.09 4.48 -17.36
CA ALA A 214 -12.80 4.97 -18.70
C ALA A 214 -12.74 3.79 -19.68
N PRO A 215 -12.97 4.04 -20.98
CA PRO A 215 -12.66 3.07 -22.02
C PRO A 215 -11.20 2.64 -21.86
N ALA A 216 -10.94 1.34 -21.98
CA ALA A 216 -9.57 0.88 -22.16
C ALA A 216 -8.98 1.64 -23.36
N HIS A 217 -7.71 2.03 -23.23
CA HIS A 217 -6.94 2.89 -24.16
C HIS A 217 -6.83 4.35 -23.72
N ALA A 218 -5.97 4.58 -22.74
CA ALA A 218 -5.24 5.83 -22.67
C ALA A 218 -3.76 5.48 -22.87
N THR A 219 -3.28 5.68 -24.10
CA THR A 219 -1.89 5.43 -24.50
C THR A 219 -0.91 6.18 -23.61
N SER A 220 0.27 5.60 -23.44
CA SER A 220 1.40 6.15 -22.68
C SER A 220 1.78 7.55 -23.18
N ALA A 221 1.96 8.48 -22.25
CA ALA A 221 2.44 9.82 -22.51
C ALA A 221 3.98 9.89 -22.33
N PRO A 222 4.66 10.99 -22.71
CA PRO A 222 6.12 11.09 -22.69
C PRO A 222 6.78 10.97 -21.31
N ASP A 223 6.02 11.16 -20.24
CA ASP A 223 6.41 10.96 -18.83
C ASP A 223 6.32 9.49 -18.37
N GLY A 224 5.94 8.57 -19.26
CA GLY A 224 5.77 7.15 -18.98
C GLY A 224 4.42 6.77 -18.38
N TYR A 225 3.51 7.74 -18.18
CA TYR A 225 2.20 7.51 -17.59
C TYR A 225 1.05 7.64 -18.59
N SER A 226 0.04 6.77 -18.48
CA SER A 226 -1.23 7.03 -19.16
C SER A 226 -1.96 8.21 -18.49
N PRO A 227 -2.78 8.96 -19.24
CA PRO A 227 -3.69 9.96 -18.68
C PRO A 227 -4.51 9.43 -17.49
N TRP A 228 -4.93 8.17 -17.53
CA TRP A 228 -5.70 7.53 -16.46
C TRP A 228 -4.88 7.30 -15.19
N VAL A 229 -3.62 6.90 -15.33
CA VAL A 229 -2.70 6.78 -14.18
C VAL A 229 -2.48 8.15 -13.54
N ARG A 230 -2.21 9.20 -14.34
CA ARG A 230 -2.09 10.58 -13.83
C ARG A 230 -3.34 11.02 -13.09
N ALA A 231 -4.51 10.75 -13.66
CA ALA A 231 -5.78 11.07 -13.03
C ALA A 231 -5.94 10.35 -11.67
N THR A 232 -5.61 9.07 -11.60
CA THR A 232 -5.63 8.30 -10.35
C THR A 232 -4.67 8.88 -9.31
N MET A 233 -3.44 9.22 -9.71
CA MET A 233 -2.45 9.86 -8.85
C MET A 233 -2.93 11.24 -8.35
N ALA A 234 -3.56 12.03 -9.21
CA ALA A 234 -4.13 13.33 -8.84
C ALA A 234 -5.30 13.21 -7.86
N LEU A 235 -6.14 12.17 -8.00
CA LEU A 235 -7.21 11.86 -7.04
C LEU A 235 -6.62 11.55 -5.66
N HIS A 236 -5.57 10.73 -5.59
CA HIS A 236 -4.88 10.46 -4.32
C HIS A 236 -4.23 11.72 -3.73
N ALA A 237 -3.55 12.53 -4.56
CA ALA A 237 -2.94 13.78 -4.09
C ALA A 237 -3.98 14.75 -3.51
N ARG A 238 -5.20 14.76 -4.06
CA ARG A 238 -6.32 15.56 -3.57
C ARG A 238 -6.92 15.01 -2.27
N TRP A 239 -7.02 13.69 -2.15
CA TRP A 239 -7.57 13.01 -0.97
C TRP A 239 -6.61 11.94 -0.42
N PRO A 240 -5.49 12.35 0.18
CA PRO A 240 -4.39 11.44 0.57
C PRO A 240 -4.79 10.37 1.59
N ARG A 241 -5.84 10.64 2.37
CA ARG A 241 -6.34 9.73 3.42
C ARG A 241 -7.29 8.67 2.88
N LEU A 242 -7.87 8.86 1.70
CA LEU A 242 -8.81 7.88 1.15
C LEU A 242 -8.03 6.72 0.52
N PRO A 243 -8.44 5.47 0.78
CA PRO A 243 -8.00 4.34 -0.02
C PRO A 243 -8.39 4.59 -1.48
N VAL A 244 -7.42 4.47 -2.39
CA VAL A 244 -7.62 4.63 -3.84
C VAL A 244 -7.19 3.36 -4.55
N LEU A 245 -8.12 2.74 -5.27
CA LEU A 245 -7.89 1.65 -6.20
C LEU A 245 -7.41 2.19 -7.55
N HIS A 246 -6.37 1.57 -8.09
CA HIS A 246 -6.08 1.61 -9.53
C HIS A 246 -6.19 0.21 -10.12
N GLN A 247 -6.86 0.14 -11.26
CA GLN A 247 -6.80 -0.98 -12.20
C GLN A 247 -6.96 -0.40 -13.60
N GLU A 248 -6.46 -1.05 -14.64
CA GLU A 248 -6.52 -0.50 -16.00
C GLU A 248 -7.95 -0.05 -16.38
N GLY A 249 -8.12 1.25 -16.68
CA GLY A 249 -9.42 1.86 -17.01
C GLY A 249 -10.39 2.03 -15.83
N LEU A 250 -9.99 1.73 -14.60
CA LEU A 250 -10.80 1.78 -13.39
C LEU A 250 -10.08 2.52 -12.25
N THR A 251 -10.79 3.42 -11.59
CA THR A 251 -10.36 4.03 -10.34
C THR A 251 -11.52 3.99 -9.36
N ALA A 252 -11.25 3.61 -8.11
CA ALA A 252 -12.25 3.69 -7.06
C ALA A 252 -11.68 4.34 -5.80
N LEU A 253 -12.51 5.09 -5.08
CA LEU A 253 -12.19 5.66 -3.78
C LEU A 253 -13.15 5.09 -2.75
N LEU A 254 -12.63 4.74 -1.57
CA LEU A 254 -13.45 4.35 -0.43
C LEU A 254 -13.64 5.57 0.48
N ALA A 255 -14.83 6.17 0.43
CA ALA A 255 -15.19 7.30 1.28
C ALA A 255 -15.95 6.84 2.53
N SER A 256 -15.59 7.36 3.70
CA SER A 256 -16.42 7.25 4.91
C SER A 256 -17.69 8.09 4.77
N ASP A 257 -18.79 7.61 5.33
CA ASP A 257 -20.09 8.26 5.18
C ASP A 257 -20.26 9.44 6.15
N GLU A 258 -20.29 10.66 5.60
CA GLU A 258 -21.20 11.71 6.03
C GLU A 258 -22.20 11.91 4.89
N SER A 259 -23.43 11.43 5.09
CA SER A 259 -24.45 11.30 4.05
C SER A 259 -24.74 12.66 3.38
N GLY A 260 -24.43 12.78 2.09
CA GLY A 260 -24.47 14.04 1.31
C GLY A 260 -23.16 14.31 0.56
N VAL A 261 -22.04 13.85 1.12
CA VAL A 261 -20.70 14.08 0.58
C VAL A 261 -20.39 13.18 -0.63
N ALA A 262 -20.97 11.98 -0.72
CA ALA A 262 -20.59 11.01 -1.77
C ALA A 262 -20.88 11.49 -3.21
N SER A 263 -22.02 12.13 -3.44
CA SER A 263 -22.34 12.68 -4.78
C SER A 263 -21.47 13.89 -5.11
N GLU A 264 -21.17 14.72 -4.11
CA GLU A 264 -20.27 15.87 -4.28
C GLU A 264 -18.84 15.40 -4.56
N LEU A 265 -18.34 14.43 -3.79
CA LEU A 265 -17.02 13.82 -3.97
C LEU A 265 -16.91 13.15 -5.33
N ALA A 266 -17.95 12.46 -5.80
CA ALA A 266 -18.00 11.94 -7.17
C ALA A 266 -17.90 13.07 -8.23
N GLY A 267 -18.60 14.19 -8.01
CA GLY A 267 -18.50 15.37 -8.86
C GLY A 267 -17.09 15.98 -8.89
N GLN A 268 -16.47 16.15 -7.72
CA GLN A 268 -15.11 16.65 -7.57
C GLN A 268 -14.09 15.68 -8.18
N ALA A 269 -14.25 14.38 -7.98
CA ALA A 269 -13.39 13.36 -8.58
C ALA A 269 -13.46 13.40 -10.11
N GLY A 270 -14.67 13.55 -10.67
CA GLY A 270 -14.84 13.77 -12.10
C GLY A 270 -14.14 15.03 -12.61
N GLN A 271 -14.14 16.12 -11.86
CA GLN A 271 -13.39 17.33 -12.22
C GLN A 271 -11.86 17.11 -12.24
N VAL A 272 -11.32 16.37 -11.26
CA VAL A 272 -9.88 16.02 -11.21
C VAL A 272 -9.47 15.16 -12.41
N VAL A 273 -10.30 14.17 -12.78
CA VAL A 273 -10.06 13.32 -13.95
C VAL A 273 -10.05 14.13 -15.24
N ARG A 274 -11.00 15.07 -15.41
CA ARG A 274 -11.02 15.99 -16.57
C ARG A 274 -9.79 16.88 -16.62
N ALA A 275 -9.38 17.44 -15.48
CA ALA A 275 -8.19 18.28 -15.39
C ALA A 275 -6.89 17.52 -15.74
N SER A 276 -6.91 16.19 -15.64
CA SER A 276 -5.80 15.31 -16.04
C SER A 276 -5.84 14.92 -17.53
N GLY A 277 -6.75 15.51 -18.31
CA GLY A 277 -6.86 15.32 -19.77
C GLY A 277 -7.62 14.06 -20.20
N VAL A 278 -8.40 13.46 -19.30
CA VAL A 278 -9.24 12.31 -19.62
C VAL A 278 -10.65 12.77 -19.98
N SER A 279 -11.13 12.37 -21.15
CA SER A 279 -12.51 12.57 -21.63
C SER A 279 -13.22 11.22 -21.80
N GLY A 280 -14.57 11.22 -21.81
CA GLY A 280 -15.31 10.00 -22.15
C GLY A 280 -15.33 8.94 -21.05
N PHE A 281 -15.37 9.33 -19.79
CA PHE A 281 -15.43 8.43 -18.64
C PHE A 281 -16.79 8.53 -17.91
N ALA A 282 -17.18 7.45 -17.22
CA ALA A 282 -18.32 7.45 -16.32
C ALA A 282 -17.85 7.61 -14.87
N VAL A 283 -18.64 8.32 -14.08
CA VAL A 283 -18.40 8.50 -12.65
C VAL A 283 -19.70 8.29 -11.88
N GLY A 284 -19.62 7.57 -10.76
CA GLY A 284 -20.77 7.36 -9.91
C GLY A 284 -20.38 7.03 -8.49
N HIS A 285 -21.40 6.96 -7.63
CA HIS A 285 -21.24 6.56 -6.25
C HIS A 285 -22.14 5.37 -5.92
N TRP A 286 -21.65 4.52 -5.02
CA TRP A 286 -22.31 3.31 -4.57
C TRP A 286 -22.22 3.20 -3.04
N PRO A 287 -23.33 3.33 -2.30
CA PRO A 287 -23.32 3.16 -0.85
C PRO A 287 -23.00 1.71 -0.48
N LEU A 288 -22.11 1.52 0.49
CA LEU A 288 -21.77 0.19 1.00
C LEU A 288 -22.95 -0.41 1.76
N GLY A 289 -23.15 -1.70 1.55
CA GLY A 289 -24.04 -2.56 2.33
C GLY A 289 -23.23 -3.50 3.23
N ASP A 290 -23.80 -4.66 3.52
CA ASP A 290 -23.27 -5.58 4.54
C ASP A 290 -22.22 -6.58 4.01
N ASP A 291 -21.97 -6.59 2.70
CA ASP A 291 -21.01 -7.48 2.03
C ASP A 291 -20.08 -6.68 1.11
N GLY A 292 -18.88 -6.37 1.60
CA GLY A 292 -17.94 -5.50 0.90
C GLY A 292 -17.52 -6.01 -0.47
N ALA A 293 -17.28 -7.32 -0.62
CA ALA A 293 -16.86 -7.91 -1.89
C ALA A 293 -17.97 -7.82 -2.93
N ARG A 294 -19.19 -8.19 -2.53
CA ARG A 294 -20.36 -8.08 -3.40
C ARG A 294 -20.66 -6.64 -3.79
N GLU A 295 -20.57 -5.70 -2.86
CA GLU A 295 -20.90 -4.29 -3.12
C GLU A 295 -19.86 -3.66 -4.07
N LEU A 296 -18.58 -4.03 -3.98
CA LEU A 296 -17.57 -3.63 -4.95
C LEU A 296 -17.91 -4.16 -6.35
N GLU A 297 -18.19 -5.45 -6.51
CA GLU A 297 -18.54 -6.04 -7.81
C GLU A 297 -19.77 -5.39 -8.45
N LEU A 298 -20.82 -5.15 -7.66
CA LEU A 298 -22.03 -4.48 -8.13
C LEU A 298 -21.76 -3.03 -8.56
N ALA A 299 -20.94 -2.29 -7.81
CA ALA A 299 -20.58 -0.93 -8.14
C ALA A 299 -19.80 -0.86 -9.47
N LEU A 300 -18.85 -1.78 -9.67
CA LEU A 300 -18.04 -1.86 -10.87
C LEU A 300 -18.87 -2.24 -12.09
N TYR A 301 -19.71 -3.26 -11.97
CA TYR A 301 -20.63 -3.66 -13.03
C TYR A 301 -21.57 -2.52 -13.42
N ALA A 302 -22.11 -1.78 -12.44
CA ALA A 302 -22.97 -0.64 -12.68
C ALA A 302 -22.23 0.50 -13.42
N ALA A 303 -20.99 0.80 -13.02
CA ALA A 303 -20.18 1.84 -13.66
C ALA A 303 -19.83 1.47 -15.10
N GLN A 304 -19.38 0.24 -15.35
CA GLN A 304 -19.09 -0.26 -16.69
C GLN A 304 -20.34 -0.25 -17.59
N SER A 305 -21.49 -0.65 -17.03
CA SER A 305 -22.77 -0.59 -17.76
C SER A 305 -23.17 0.84 -18.10
N ALA A 306 -22.94 1.80 -17.19
CA ALA A 306 -23.22 3.21 -17.44
C ALA A 306 -22.32 3.78 -18.54
N LEU A 307 -21.03 3.42 -18.54
CA LEU A 307 -20.08 3.78 -19.60
C LEU A 307 -20.53 3.22 -20.96
N ALA A 308 -20.88 1.93 -21.03
CA ALA A 308 -21.37 1.30 -22.25
C ALA A 308 -22.67 1.92 -22.79
N ALA A 309 -23.53 2.42 -21.90
CA ALA A 309 -24.76 3.11 -22.24
C ALA A 309 -24.56 4.58 -22.65
N GLY A 310 -23.32 5.07 -22.70
CA GLY A 310 -23.01 6.48 -23.01
C GLY A 310 -23.44 7.45 -21.92
N SER A 311 -23.67 6.98 -20.69
CA SER A 311 -23.93 7.84 -19.54
C SER A 311 -22.61 8.37 -18.99
N VAL A 312 -22.08 9.37 -19.69
CA VAL A 312 -20.76 9.94 -19.48
C VAL A 312 -20.88 11.22 -18.61
N GLU A 313 -19.87 11.48 -17.76
CA GLU A 313 -19.55 12.79 -17.16
C GLU A 313 -20.43 13.40 -16.05
N ALA A 314 -21.64 12.90 -15.75
CA ALA A 314 -22.42 13.33 -14.58
C ALA A 314 -22.36 12.29 -13.43
N PRO A 315 -22.25 12.69 -12.15
CA PRO A 315 -22.26 11.74 -11.03
C PRO A 315 -23.57 10.96 -10.95
N LEU A 316 -23.49 9.65 -11.16
CA LEU A 316 -24.67 8.77 -11.11
C LEU A 316 -24.78 8.08 -9.75
N SER A 317 -26.01 7.98 -9.24
CA SER A 317 -26.33 6.97 -8.22
C SER A 317 -26.39 5.61 -8.90
N LEU A 318 -25.30 4.85 -8.82
CA LEU A 318 -25.11 3.61 -9.57
C LEU A 318 -26.15 2.54 -9.18
N ARG A 319 -26.56 2.52 -7.90
CA ARG A 319 -27.61 1.63 -7.39
C ARG A 319 -28.98 1.90 -8.01
N ARG A 320 -29.32 3.17 -8.23
CA ARG A 320 -30.57 3.58 -8.92
C ARG A 320 -30.49 3.28 -10.43
N GLY A 321 -29.31 3.46 -11.04
CA GLY A 321 -29.06 3.13 -12.44
C GLY A 321 -29.31 1.66 -12.78
N LEU A 322 -28.82 0.74 -11.93
CA LEU A 322 -29.07 -0.71 -12.08
C LEU A 322 -30.56 -1.08 -12.01
N ALA A 323 -31.31 -0.47 -11.09
CA ALA A 323 -32.75 -0.71 -10.95
C ALA A 323 -33.53 -0.22 -12.19
N ALA A 324 -33.12 0.90 -12.79
CA ALA A 324 -33.74 1.44 -14.00
C ALA A 324 -33.39 0.62 -15.26
N GLY A 325 -32.14 0.15 -15.39
CA GLY A 325 -31.70 -0.70 -16.50
C GLY A 325 -32.47 -2.02 -16.60
N ARG A 326 -32.72 -2.68 -15.46
CA ARG A 326 -33.54 -3.91 -15.40
C ARG A 326 -34.99 -3.69 -15.86
N ARG A 327 -35.57 -2.51 -15.63
CA ARG A 327 -36.92 -2.18 -16.14
C ARG A 327 -36.93 -1.98 -17.65
N ARG A 328 -35.89 -1.39 -18.23
CA ARG A 328 -35.79 -1.22 -19.69
C ARG A 328 -35.60 -2.53 -20.44
N GLN A 329 -34.79 -3.46 -19.91
CA GLN A 329 -34.63 -4.80 -20.51
C GLN A 329 -35.90 -5.66 -20.46
N ARG A 330 -36.77 -5.46 -19.46
CA ARG A 330 -38.06 -6.15 -19.40
C ARG A 330 -39.10 -5.64 -20.40
N HIS A 331 -38.88 -4.46 -20.99
CA HIS A 331 -39.78 -3.85 -21.97
C HIS A 331 -39.21 -3.81 -23.40
N ALA A 332 -38.06 -4.46 -23.66
CA ALA A 332 -37.63 -4.67 -25.02
C ALA A 332 -38.62 -5.64 -25.72
N PRO A 333 -39.27 -5.23 -26.82
CA PRO A 333 -40.16 -6.11 -27.56
C PRO A 333 -39.36 -7.30 -28.07
N ARG A 334 -39.87 -8.51 -27.82
CA ARG A 334 -39.37 -9.72 -28.48
C ARG A 334 -39.74 -9.60 -29.95
N HIS A 335 -38.74 -9.31 -30.77
CA HIS A 335 -38.83 -9.49 -32.22
C HIS A 335 -38.51 -10.95 -32.57
#